data_AF-A0A2T5GGZ7-F1
#
_entry.id   AF-A0A2T5GGZ7-F1
#
_cell.length_a   1.000
_cell.length_b   1.000
_cell.length_c   1.000
_cell.angle_alpha   90.00
_cell.angle_beta   90.00
_cell.angle_gamma   90.00
#
_symmetry.space_group_name_H-M   'P 1'
#
loop_
_entity.id
_entity.type
_entity.pdbx_description
1 polymer ?
#
loop_
_entity_poly.entity_id
_entity_poly.type
_entity_poly.pdbx_seq_one_letter_code
_entity_poly.pdbx_strand_id
1 'polypeptide(L)'
;MEPCVGEARVIETVLRERGYVDLHFFDLMGTGDERRDFFDITESYDTIVTNPPFNRHVDFVLHAKRIATKKIALLLPLNYLTGKQRHSEIWDDDQFPLARVLIMNRGVNFLTDDPFAERVMSSQLYCGWFIFDQSHVGPPTMTWVDNHALIARR
;
A
#
# COMPACT_ATOMS: atom_id res chain seq x y z
N MET A 1 -10.83 -1.16 3.05
CA MET A 1 -10.70 -2.18 1.99
C MET A 1 -9.25 -2.50 1.76
N GLU A 2 -8.92 -3.78 1.59
CA GLU A 2 -7.62 -4.30 1.15
C GLU A 2 -7.84 -5.22 -0.07
N PRO A 3 -7.53 -4.74 -1.29
CA PRO A 3 -7.80 -5.47 -2.54
C PRO A 3 -6.67 -6.40 -3.05
N CYS A 4 -5.61 -6.61 -2.26
CA CYS A 4 -4.48 -7.50 -2.61
C CYS A 4 -3.98 -8.22 -1.37
N VAL A 5 -4.88 -8.97 -0.73
CA VAL A 5 -4.68 -9.53 0.62
C VAL A 5 -3.47 -10.47 0.68
N GLY A 6 -3.25 -11.23 -0.40
CA GLY A 6 -2.24 -12.28 -0.43
C GLY A 6 -2.46 -13.37 0.63
N GLU A 7 -1.52 -14.32 0.69
CA GLU A 7 -1.67 -15.51 1.55
C GLU A 7 -1.44 -15.22 3.03
N ALA A 8 -0.53 -14.28 3.36
CA ALA A 8 -0.17 -13.96 4.74
C ALA A 8 -1.22 -13.11 5.47
N ARG A 9 -2.11 -12.42 4.74
CA ARG A 9 -3.21 -11.59 5.28
C ARG A 9 -2.76 -10.59 6.36
N VAL A 10 -1.56 -10.03 6.19
CA VAL A 10 -0.89 -9.23 7.23
C VAL A 10 -1.69 -7.97 7.56
N ILE A 11 -2.15 -7.24 6.55
CA ILE A 11 -2.89 -5.99 6.75
C ILE A 11 -4.27 -6.31 7.34
N GLU A 12 -4.99 -7.32 6.84
CA GLU A 12 -6.22 -7.80 7.47
C GLU A 12 -6.05 -8.06 8.97
N THR A 13 -5.04 -8.85 9.34
CA THR A 13 -4.77 -9.20 10.74
C THR A 13 -4.59 -7.95 11.59
N VAL A 14 -3.72 -7.03 11.16
CA VAL A 14 -3.46 -5.77 11.85
C VAL A 14 -4.72 -4.91 11.96
N LEU A 15 -5.52 -4.79 10.89
CA LEU A 15 -6.75 -4.00 10.92
C LEU A 15 -7.76 -4.57 11.92
N ARG A 16 -7.92 -5.90 11.97
CA ARG A 16 -8.81 -6.55 12.94
C ARG A 16 -8.34 -6.37 14.38
N GLU A 17 -7.05 -6.57 14.65
CA GLU A 17 -6.46 -6.39 15.99
C GLU A 17 -6.58 -4.96 16.50
N ARG A 18 -6.52 -3.97 15.60
CA ARG A 18 -6.72 -2.56 15.91
C ARG A 18 -8.19 -2.15 16.06
N GLY A 19 -9.12 -3.09 15.90
CA GLY A 19 -10.55 -2.86 16.09
C GLY A 19 -11.21 -2.10 14.95
N TYR A 20 -10.63 -2.11 13.74
CA TYR A 20 -11.33 -1.58 12.57
C TYR A 20 -12.54 -2.47 12.24
N VAL A 21 -13.61 -1.83 11.80
CA VAL A 21 -14.89 -2.46 11.43
C VAL A 21 -15.18 -2.21 9.95
N ASP A 22 -16.18 -2.89 9.40
CA ASP A 22 -16.57 -2.78 7.99
C ASP A 22 -15.39 -3.03 7.03
N LEU A 23 -14.76 -4.18 7.22
CA LEU A 23 -13.55 -4.58 6.53
C LEU A 23 -13.88 -5.45 5.32
N HIS A 24 -13.35 -5.05 4.16
CA HIS A 24 -13.54 -5.72 2.88
C HIS A 24 -12.18 -6.17 2.34
N PHE A 25 -12.07 -7.47 2.06
CA PHE A 25 -10.84 -8.18 1.72
C PHE A 25 -11.07 -9.05 0.50
N PHE A 26 -10.26 -8.88 -0.54
CA PHE A 26 -10.31 -9.70 -1.74
C PHE A 26 -8.96 -9.72 -2.46
N ASP A 27 -8.80 -10.66 -3.37
CA ASP A 27 -7.59 -10.78 -4.17
C ASP A 27 -7.92 -11.39 -5.54
N LEU A 28 -7.31 -10.88 -6.61
CA LEU A 28 -7.52 -11.39 -7.97
C LEU A 28 -6.98 -12.82 -8.16
N MET A 29 -5.93 -13.17 -7.39
CA MET A 29 -5.17 -14.42 -7.49
C MET A 29 -5.23 -15.26 -6.21
N GLY A 30 -5.83 -14.75 -5.13
CA GLY A 30 -5.91 -15.43 -3.83
C GLY A 30 -6.73 -16.72 -3.86
N THR A 31 -6.30 -17.70 -3.06
CA THR A 31 -7.04 -18.94 -2.82
C THR A 31 -7.82 -18.82 -1.52
N GLY A 32 -9.14 -19.05 -1.57
CA GLY A 32 -10.03 -18.93 -0.40
C GLY A 32 -10.57 -17.52 -0.12
N ASP A 33 -10.13 -16.50 -0.87
CA ASP A 33 -10.68 -15.14 -0.85
C ASP A 33 -11.81 -14.95 -1.87
N GLU A 34 -12.57 -13.86 -1.72
CA GLU A 34 -13.38 -13.36 -2.82
C GLU A 34 -12.44 -13.04 -4.00
N ARG A 35 -12.62 -13.75 -5.11
CA ARG A 35 -11.81 -13.55 -6.30
C ARG A 35 -12.38 -12.41 -7.13
N ARG A 36 -11.78 -11.23 -7.01
CA ARG A 36 -12.28 -10.00 -7.65
C ARG A 36 -11.12 -9.14 -8.15
N ASP A 37 -11.28 -8.56 -9.33
CA ASP A 37 -10.32 -7.57 -9.83
C ASP A 37 -10.59 -6.22 -9.16
N PHE A 38 -9.54 -5.62 -8.60
CA PHE A 38 -9.59 -4.27 -8.03
C PHE A 38 -10.08 -3.24 -9.06
N PHE A 39 -9.75 -3.42 -10.35
CA PHE A 39 -10.13 -2.48 -11.39
C PHE A 39 -11.61 -2.55 -11.79
N ASP A 40 -12.33 -3.60 -11.37
CA ASP A 40 -13.78 -3.76 -11.60
C ASP A 40 -14.63 -3.16 -10.46
N ILE A 41 -14.00 -2.67 -9.39
CA ILE A 41 -14.70 -2.04 -8.27
C ILE A 41 -15.25 -0.68 -8.71
N THR A 42 -16.52 -0.43 -8.43
CA THR A 42 -17.17 0.86 -8.73
C THR A 42 -17.77 1.53 -7.51
N GLU A 43 -17.93 0.78 -6.43
CA GLU A 43 -18.37 1.20 -5.12
C GLU A 43 -17.32 2.09 -4.45
N SER A 44 -17.77 3.02 -3.61
CA SER A 44 -16.88 3.91 -2.86
C SER A 44 -16.54 3.34 -1.49
N TYR A 45 -15.31 3.58 -1.05
CA TYR A 45 -14.79 3.15 0.25
C TYR A 45 -14.13 4.29 0.99
N ASP A 46 -14.32 4.35 2.30
CA ASP A 46 -13.67 5.37 3.14
C ASP A 46 -12.14 5.31 3.06
N THR A 47 -11.58 4.11 3.11
CA THR A 47 -10.13 3.93 3.14
C THR A 47 -9.69 2.66 2.44
N ILE A 48 -8.60 2.78 1.67
CA ILE A 48 -7.93 1.68 0.98
C ILE A 48 -6.53 1.51 1.57
N VAL A 49 -6.19 0.30 2.00
CA VAL A 49 -4.86 -0.05 2.51
C VAL A 49 -4.40 -1.33 1.86
N THR A 50 -3.28 -1.31 1.14
CA THR A 50 -2.78 -2.54 0.48
C THR A 50 -1.30 -2.46 0.11
N ASN A 51 -0.72 -3.62 -0.19
CA ASN A 51 0.53 -3.77 -0.92
C ASN A 51 0.19 -4.14 -2.38
N PRO A 52 0.02 -3.16 -3.29
CA PRO A 52 -0.45 -3.44 -4.64
C PRO A 52 0.63 -4.10 -5.51
N PRO A 53 0.25 -4.78 -6.60
CA PRO A 53 1.22 -5.31 -7.55
C PRO A 53 2.02 -4.18 -8.23
N PHE A 54 3.34 -4.25 -8.17
CA PHE A 54 4.23 -3.15 -8.59
C PHE A 54 4.19 -2.83 -10.09
N ASN A 55 3.85 -3.80 -10.93
CA ASN A 55 3.80 -3.61 -12.39
C ASN A 55 2.66 -2.71 -12.88
N ARG A 56 1.64 -2.43 -12.05
CA ARG A 56 0.46 -1.61 -12.41
C ARG A 56 0.20 -0.44 -11.45
N HIS A 57 1.24 0.01 -10.75
CA HIS A 57 1.11 0.99 -9.68
C HIS A 57 0.44 2.31 -10.07
N VAL A 58 0.66 2.84 -11.28
CA VAL A 58 0.02 4.10 -11.72
C VAL A 58 -1.49 3.92 -11.80
N ASP A 59 -1.96 2.95 -12.60
CA ASP A 59 -3.38 2.61 -12.71
C ASP A 59 -3.99 2.33 -11.34
N PHE A 60 -3.26 1.61 -10.49
CA PHE A 60 -3.73 1.24 -9.15
C PHE A 60 -3.99 2.48 -8.29
N VAL A 61 -3.06 3.44 -8.27
CA VAL A 61 -3.22 4.69 -7.52
C VAL A 61 -4.37 5.50 -8.08
N LEU A 62 -4.46 5.65 -9.41
CA LEU A 62 -5.54 6.39 -10.06
C LEU A 62 -6.90 5.79 -9.76
N HIS A 63 -7.02 4.47 -9.83
CA HIS A 63 -8.25 3.77 -9.50
C HIS A 63 -8.59 3.91 -8.00
N ALA A 64 -7.61 3.78 -7.12
CA ALA A 64 -7.79 3.98 -5.69
C ALA A 64 -8.29 5.41 -5.39
N LYS A 65 -7.73 6.44 -6.01
CA LYS A 65 -8.18 7.84 -5.89
C LYS A 65 -9.62 8.04 -6.35
N ARG A 66 -10.07 7.30 -7.36
CA ARG A 66 -11.45 7.39 -7.87
C ARG A 66 -12.48 6.85 -6.88
N ILE A 67 -12.16 5.78 -6.16
CA ILE A 67 -13.15 5.08 -5.32
C ILE A 67 -12.97 5.32 -3.82
N ALA A 68 -11.79 5.78 -3.38
CA ALA A 68 -11.58 6.19 -2.01
C ALA A 68 -12.26 7.54 -1.74
N THR A 69 -12.82 7.72 -0.55
CA THR A 69 -13.45 8.99 -0.16
C THR A 69 -12.68 9.73 0.92
N LYS A 70 -11.77 9.08 1.66
CA LYS A 70 -10.99 9.74 2.72
C LYS A 70 -9.49 9.52 2.55
N LYS A 71 -9.02 8.26 2.59
CA LYS A 71 -7.58 7.96 2.64
C LYS A 71 -7.18 6.75 1.80
N ILE A 72 -5.94 6.76 1.35
CA ILE A 72 -5.31 5.64 0.66
C ILE A 72 -3.93 5.44 1.28
N ALA A 73 -3.57 4.22 1.64
CA ALA A 73 -2.23 3.85 2.10
C ALA A 73 -1.71 2.68 1.26
N LEU A 74 -0.67 2.93 0.46
CA LEU A 74 -0.07 1.92 -0.41
C LEU A 74 1.38 1.67 -0.02
N LEU A 75 1.76 0.41 0.10
CA LEU A 75 3.16 0.03 0.25
C LEU A 75 3.82 0.03 -1.14
N LEU A 76 4.69 1.02 -1.42
CA LEU A 76 5.28 1.21 -2.74
C LEU A 76 6.80 1.39 -2.67
N PRO A 77 7.54 1.00 -3.74
CA PRO A 77 8.95 1.32 -3.89
C PRO A 77 9.24 2.84 -3.86
N LEU A 78 10.27 3.27 -3.15
CA LEU A 78 10.60 4.70 -2.98
C LEU A 78 10.96 5.40 -4.30
N ASN A 79 11.55 4.68 -5.25
CA ASN A 79 11.85 5.23 -6.57
C ASN A 79 10.58 5.66 -7.33
N TYR A 80 9.38 5.28 -6.88
CA TYR A 80 8.12 5.71 -7.48
C TYR A 80 7.79 7.19 -7.21
N LEU A 81 8.45 7.82 -6.23
CA LEU A 81 8.38 9.29 -6.03
C LEU A 81 8.94 10.10 -7.21
N THR A 82 9.65 9.44 -8.13
CA THR A 82 10.29 10.08 -9.29
C THR A 82 9.61 9.70 -10.59
N GLY A 83 9.89 10.42 -11.67
CA GLY A 83 9.45 10.07 -13.02
C GLY A 83 8.31 10.94 -13.53
N LYS A 84 8.41 11.32 -14.81
CA LYS A 84 7.55 12.33 -15.43
C LYS A 84 6.06 11.97 -15.40
N GLN A 85 5.71 10.74 -15.77
CA GLN A 85 4.32 10.28 -15.78
C GLN A 85 3.70 10.33 -14.38
N ARG A 86 4.40 9.80 -13.37
CA ARG A 86 3.92 9.79 -11.98
C ARG A 86 3.79 11.18 -11.41
N HIS A 87 4.70 12.09 -11.77
CA HIS A 87 4.56 13.50 -11.42
C HIS A 87 3.24 14.06 -11.92
N SER A 88 2.95 13.94 -13.22
CA SER A 88 1.74 14.53 -13.80
C SER A 88 0.44 13.83 -13.40
N GLU A 89 0.45 12.51 -13.19
CA GLU A 89 -0.79 11.74 -12.99
C GLU A 89 -1.08 11.47 -11.51
N ILE A 90 -0.06 11.42 -10.64
CA ILE A 90 -0.21 11.00 -9.25
C ILE A 90 0.09 12.14 -8.27
N TRP A 91 1.22 12.84 -8.47
CA TRP A 91 1.75 13.77 -7.48
C TRP A 91 1.22 15.19 -7.62
N ASP A 92 0.96 15.62 -8.86
CA ASP A 92 0.36 16.91 -9.21
C ASP A 92 -1.17 16.81 -9.16
N ASP A 93 -1.71 16.57 -7.95
CA ASP A 93 -3.15 16.39 -7.69
C ASP A 93 -3.54 17.03 -6.36
N ASP A 94 -4.35 18.09 -6.43
CA ASP A 94 -4.89 18.81 -5.27
C ASP A 94 -6.21 18.23 -4.73
N GLN A 95 -6.88 17.34 -5.48
CA GLN A 95 -8.15 16.73 -5.05
C GLN A 95 -7.92 15.57 -4.09
N PHE A 96 -6.89 14.78 -4.34
CA PHE A 96 -6.49 13.69 -3.46
C PHE A 96 -4.96 13.64 -3.31
N PRO A 97 -4.39 14.65 -2.62
CA PRO A 97 -2.95 14.85 -2.58
C PRO A 97 -2.24 13.75 -1.77
N LEU A 98 -0.96 13.54 -2.09
CA LEU A 98 -0.05 12.82 -1.22
C LEU A 98 0.15 13.63 0.06
N ALA A 99 -0.11 13.04 1.22
CA ALA A 99 -0.01 13.70 2.51
C ALA A 99 1.26 13.29 3.27
N ARG A 100 1.60 11.99 3.22
CA ARG A 100 2.73 11.43 3.97
C ARG A 100 3.41 10.29 3.25
N VAL A 101 4.71 10.15 3.48
CA VAL A 101 5.47 8.93 3.17
C VAL A 101 6.12 8.42 4.45
N LEU A 102 5.75 7.21 4.87
CA LEU A 102 6.41 6.51 5.99
C LEU A 102 7.48 5.57 5.40
N ILE A 103 8.73 5.98 5.48
CA ILE A 103 9.88 5.31 4.84
C ILE A 103 10.38 4.19 5.75
N MET A 104 10.44 2.96 5.24
CA MET A 104 11.14 1.88 5.94
C MET A 104 12.65 2.06 5.82
N ASN A 105 13.37 2.04 6.93
CA ASN A 105 14.81 2.31 6.95
C ASN A 105 15.69 1.12 6.47
N ARG A 106 15.07 -0.03 6.16
CA ARG A 106 15.73 -1.22 5.58
C ARG A 106 14.91 -1.79 4.42
N GLY A 107 15.60 -2.20 3.36
CA GLY A 107 14.98 -2.88 2.22
C GLY A 107 14.50 -4.29 2.57
N VAL A 108 13.33 -4.65 2.06
CA VAL A 108 12.61 -5.88 2.38
C VAL A 108 12.50 -6.74 1.14
N ASN A 109 12.79 -8.03 1.25
CA ASN A 109 12.44 -9.00 0.22
C ASN A 109 11.00 -9.47 0.45
N PHE A 110 10.08 -9.11 -0.44
CA PHE A 110 8.69 -9.58 -0.38
C PHE A 110 8.48 -10.92 -1.10
N LEU A 111 9.50 -11.43 -1.81
CA LEU A 111 9.45 -12.68 -2.56
C LEU A 111 10.11 -13.82 -1.76
N THR A 112 9.84 -13.90 -0.46
CA THR A 112 10.32 -15.04 0.34
C THR A 112 9.48 -16.27 0.03
N ASP A 113 10.09 -17.46 0.11
CA ASP A 113 9.36 -18.72 -0.11
C ASP A 113 8.35 -19.02 1.02
N ASP A 114 8.57 -18.43 2.21
CA ASP A 114 7.69 -18.54 3.36
C ASP A 114 7.02 -17.18 3.65
N PRO A 115 5.70 -17.04 3.37
CA PRO A 115 4.94 -15.82 3.68
C PRO A 115 4.67 -15.65 5.18
N PHE A 116 4.92 -16.67 6.01
CA PHE A 116 4.70 -16.68 7.46
C PHE A 116 5.99 -16.54 8.27
N ALA A 117 7.12 -16.27 7.61
CA ALA A 117 8.40 -16.10 8.28
C ALA A 117 8.36 -14.94 9.29
N GLU A 118 8.80 -15.20 10.52
CA GLU A 118 8.88 -14.19 11.60
C GLU A 118 9.79 -13.01 11.21
N ARG A 119 10.79 -13.27 10.36
CA ARG A 119 11.74 -12.27 9.87
C ARG A 119 11.86 -12.36 8.37
N VAL A 120 11.87 -11.20 7.71
CA VAL A 120 11.99 -11.08 6.26
C VAL A 120 13.45 -10.91 5.85
N MET A 121 13.80 -11.46 4.69
CA MET A 121 15.15 -11.29 4.16
C MET A 121 15.40 -9.85 3.70
N SER A 122 16.64 -9.37 3.87
CA SER A 122 17.04 -8.06 3.35
C SER A 122 17.06 -8.04 1.82
N SER A 123 16.65 -6.93 1.21
CA SER A 123 16.81 -6.70 -0.24
C SER A 123 17.32 -5.28 -0.54
N GLN A 124 17.55 -4.97 -1.82
CA GLN A 124 17.78 -3.59 -2.30
C GLN A 124 16.48 -2.85 -2.64
N LEU A 125 15.33 -3.48 -2.42
CA LEU A 125 14.03 -2.87 -2.61
C LEU A 125 13.65 -2.06 -1.36
N TYR A 126 13.81 -0.75 -1.46
CA TYR A 126 13.38 0.18 -0.44
C TYR A 126 11.95 0.64 -0.72
N CYS A 127 11.07 0.44 0.25
CA CYS A 127 9.66 0.82 0.15
C CYS A 127 9.27 1.77 1.28
N GLY A 128 8.13 2.42 1.10
CA GLY A 128 7.45 3.15 2.15
C GLY A 128 5.94 3.06 2.01
N TRP A 129 5.21 3.47 3.05
CA TRP A 129 3.77 3.67 2.97
C TRP A 129 3.47 5.06 2.43
N PHE A 130 2.87 5.12 1.26
CA PHE A 130 2.44 6.34 0.58
C PHE A 130 1.00 6.59 1.00
N ILE A 131 0.79 7.65 1.76
CA ILE A 131 -0.50 8.00 2.35
C ILE A 131 -1.05 9.21 1.62
N PHE A 132 -2.13 9.00 0.89
CA PHE A 132 -2.96 10.05 0.32
C PHE A 132 -4.11 10.34 1.27
N ASP A 133 -4.48 11.61 1.39
CA ASP A 133 -5.55 12.06 2.27
C ASP A 133 -6.30 13.20 1.57
N GLN A 134 -7.59 12.99 1.29
CA GLN A 134 -8.43 13.96 0.58
C GLN A 134 -8.52 15.30 1.35
N SER A 135 -8.36 15.26 2.67
CA SER A 135 -8.44 16.44 3.53
C SER A 135 -7.11 17.16 3.75
N HIS A 136 -6.01 16.63 3.20
CA HIS A 136 -4.68 17.19 3.45
C HIS A 136 -4.48 18.50 2.68
N VAL A 137 -3.87 19.47 3.36
CA VAL A 137 -3.55 20.79 2.80
C VAL A 137 -2.07 21.05 3.01
N GLY A 138 -1.40 21.48 1.93
CA GLY A 138 0.02 21.80 1.94
C GLY A 138 0.92 20.63 1.53
N PRO A 139 2.24 20.78 1.66
CA PRO A 139 3.20 19.81 1.15
C PRO A 139 3.14 18.47 1.91
N PRO A 140 3.50 17.34 1.27
CA PRO A 140 3.64 16.06 1.94
C PRO A 140 4.80 16.07 2.95
N THR A 141 4.70 15.23 3.98
CA THR A 141 5.79 15.00 4.93
C THR A 141 6.44 13.62 4.75
N MET A 142 7.71 13.50 5.12
CA MET A 142 8.45 12.23 5.11
C MET A 142 8.91 11.90 6.53
N THR A 143 8.69 10.66 6.96
CA THR A 143 9.12 10.16 8.27
C THR A 143 9.69 8.75 8.12
N TRP A 144 10.49 8.30 9.09
CA TRP A 144 11.12 6.99 9.06
C TRP A 144 10.46 6.03 10.04
N VAL A 145 10.29 4.79 9.60
CA VAL A 145 9.89 3.64 10.41
C VAL A 145 11.10 2.74 10.55
N ASP A 146 11.49 2.46 11.79
CA ASP A 146 12.57 1.51 12.05
C ASP A 146 12.06 0.08 11.92
N ASN A 147 12.46 -0.61 10.84
CA ASN A 147 12.12 -2.00 10.59
C ASN A 147 13.32 -2.95 10.79
N HIS A 148 14.39 -2.51 11.47
CA HIS A 148 15.60 -3.31 11.63
C HIS A 148 15.37 -4.67 12.30
N ALA A 149 14.53 -4.72 13.35
CA ALA A 149 14.23 -5.94 14.09
C ALA A 149 13.61 -7.04 13.19
N LEU A 150 12.82 -6.62 12.20
CA LEU A 150 12.08 -7.49 11.28
C LEU A 150 12.98 -8.10 10.19
N ILE A 151 14.18 -7.56 9.97
CA ILE A 151 15.09 -8.05 8.93
C ILE A 151 15.96 -9.18 9.49
N ALA A 152 15.93 -10.36 8.86
CA ALA A 152 16.82 -11.46 9.19
C ALA A 152 18.30 -11.00 9.16
N ARG A 153 19.06 -11.34 10.21
CA ARG A 153 20.51 -11.09 10.22
C ARG A 153 21.16 -12.07 9.27
N ARG A 154 22.07 -11.57 8.44
CA ARG A 154 22.97 -12.42 7.65
C ARG A 154 24.02 -13.06 8.55
#